data_AF-A0A3B0TXD4-F1
#
_entry.id   AF-A0A3B0TXD4-F1
#
_cell.length_a   1.000
_cell.length_b   1.000
_cell.length_c   1.000
_cell.angle_alpha   90.00
_cell.angle_beta   90.00
_cell.angle_gamma   90.00
#
_symmetry.space_group_name_H-M   'P 1'
#
loop_
_entity.id
_entity.type
_entity.pdbx_description
1 polymer ?
#
loop_
_entity_poly.entity_id
_entity_poly.type
_entity_poly.pdbx_seq_one_letter_code
_entity_poly.pdbx_strand_id
1 'polypeptide(L)' 'MGKPYSLDLRRRICGFIAAGNSCRAAGRVFGVSAATAVRYAAEYRVRGGDIM' A
#
# COMPACT_ATOMS: atom_id res chain seq x y z
N MET A 1 -3.52 -20.06 -6.74
CA MET A 1 -4.29 -19.07 -7.53
C MET A 1 -4.75 -17.93 -6.63
N GLY A 2 -3.82 -17.09 -6.15
CA GLY A 2 -4.09 -16.07 -5.12
C GLY A 2 -4.49 -14.73 -5.74
N LYS A 3 -5.80 -14.52 -5.91
CA LYS A 3 -6.53 -13.23 -6.06
C LYS A 3 -5.65 -12.02 -6.51
N PRO A 4 -5.58 -11.72 -7.82
CA PRO A 4 -4.89 -10.53 -8.35
C PRO A 4 -5.40 -9.19 -7.77
N TYR A 5 -6.59 -9.20 -7.15
CA TYR A 5 -7.20 -8.03 -6.53
C TYR A 5 -6.39 -7.45 -5.35
N SER A 6 -5.74 -8.30 -4.55
CA SER A 6 -4.99 -7.84 -3.36
C SER A 6 -3.66 -7.16 -3.72
N LEU A 7 -3.02 -7.58 -4.82
CA LEU A 7 -1.78 -6.97 -5.29
C LEU A 7 -2.03 -5.58 -5.89
N ASP A 8 -3.12 -5.44 -6.66
CA ASP A 8 -3.56 -4.16 -7.20
C ASP A 8 -3.89 -3.16 -6.09
N LEU A 9 -4.70 -3.58 -5.10
CA LEU A 9 -5.05 -2.74 -3.95
C LEU A 9 -3.82 -2.24 -3.20
N ARG A 10 -2.85 -3.13 -2.94
CA ARG A 10 -1.61 -2.76 -2.27
C ARG A 10 -0.80 -1.76 -3.09
N ARG A 11 -0.65 -1.98 -4.41
CA ARG A 11 0.07 -1.06 -5.30
C ARG A 11 -0.60 0.30 -5.34
N ARG A 12 -1.93 0.37 -5.42
CA ARG A 12 -2.71 1.61 -5.42
C ARG A 12 -2.57 2.37 -4.10
N ILE A 13 -2.67 1.68 -2.96
CA ILE A 13 -2.44 2.28 -1.64
C ILE A 13 -1.01 2.83 -1.54
N CYS A 14 0.00 2.05 -1.94
CA CYS A 14 1.39 2.47 -1.88
C CYS A 14 1.67 3.66 -2.82
N GLY A 15 1.14 3.64 -4.05
CA GLY A 15 1.26 4.77 -4.99
C GLY A 15 0.60 6.04 -4.48
N PHE A 16 -0.58 5.93 -3.86
CA PHE A 16 -1.26 7.07 -3.24
C PHE A 16 -0.44 7.69 -2.09
N ILE A 17 0.17 6.85 -1.25
CA ILE A 17 1.04 7.28 -0.16
C ILE A 17 2.35 7.87 -0.70
N ALA A 18 2.96 7.23 -1.70
CA ALA A 18 4.19 7.70 -2.35
C ALA A 18 4.01 9.06 -3.05
N ALA A 19 2.80 9.37 -3.51
CA ALA A 19 2.44 10.69 -4.04
C ALA A 19 2.35 11.80 -2.96
N GLY A 20 2.67 11.50 -1.69
CA GLY A 20 2.70 12.46 -0.59
C GLY A 20 1.48 12.41 0.34
N ASN A 21 0.52 11.51 0.10
CA ASN A 21 -0.65 11.38 0.96
C ASN A 21 -0.36 10.53 2.20
N SER A 22 -1.11 10.77 3.28
CA SER A 22 -0.97 10.01 4.52
C SER A 22 -1.61 8.61 4.43
N CYS A 23 -1.06 7.63 5.17
CA CYS A 23 -1.65 6.29 5.30
C CYS A 23 -3.12 6.33 5.78
N ARG A 24 -3.49 7.30 6.62
CA ARG A 24 -4.88 7.50 7.08
C ARG A 24 -5.81 7.92 5.93
N ALA A 25 -5.35 8.80 5.04
CA ALA A 25 -6.11 9.22 3.87
C ALA A 25 -6.29 8.04 2.91
N ALA A 26 -5.22 7.27 2.67
CA ALA A 26 -5.30 6.04 1.89
C ALA A 26 -6.33 5.05 2.48
N GLY A 27 -6.35 4.88 3.81
CA GLY A 27 -7.35 4.03 4.48
C GLY A 27 -8.79 4.45 4.20
N ARG A 28 -9.08 5.76 4.25
CA ARG A 28 -10.42 6.30 3.92
C ARG A 28 -10.79 6.12 2.45
N VAL A 29 -9.85 6.35 1.53
CA VAL A 29 -10.08 6.25 0.08
C VAL A 29 -10.29 4.80 -0.37
N PHE A 30 -9.51 3.87 0.19
CA PHE A 30 -9.52 2.46 -0.22
C PHE A 30 -10.34 1.54 0.70
N GLY A 31 -10.99 2.09 1.73
CA GLY A 31 -11.81 1.31 2.67
C GLY A 31 -11.00 0.35 3.55
N VAL A 32 -9.74 0.66 3.84
CA VAL A 32 -8.87 -0.15 4.71
C VAL A 32 -8.51 0.57 6.00
N SER A 33 -8.19 -0.18 7.05
CA SER A 33 -7.68 0.42 8.28
C SER A 33 -6.35 1.13 8.03
N ALA A 34 -6.08 2.19 8.80
CA ALA A 34 -4.81 2.90 8.72
C ALA A 34 -3.62 1.96 9.02
N ALA A 35 -3.80 0.97 9.91
CA ALA A 35 -2.80 -0.05 10.20
C ALA A 35 -2.46 -0.89 8.95
N THR A 36 -3.47 -1.30 8.18
CA THR A 36 -3.27 -2.02 6.91
C THR A 36 -2.50 -1.18 5.90
N ALA A 37 -2.85 0.10 5.75
CA ALA A 37 -2.13 1.01 4.86
C ALA A 37 -0.66 1.21 5.28
N VAL A 38 -0.38 1.33 6.59
CA VAL A 38 0.99 1.41 7.13
C VAL A 38 1.77 0.13 6.86
N ARG A 39 1.18 -1.05 7.08
CA ARG A 39 1.81 -2.34 6.77
C ARG A 39 2.20 -2.44 5.30
N TYR A 40 1.31 -2.04 4.40
CA TYR A 40 1.61 -2.05 2.97
C TYR A 40 2.72 -1.09 2.59
N ALA A 41 2.74 0.13 3.14
CA ALA A 41 3.83 1.07 2.93
C ALA A 41 5.17 0.56 3.49
N ALA A 42 5.15 -0.09 4.66
CA ALA A 42 6.34 -0.68 5.26
C ALA A 42 6.88 -1.85 4.41
N GLU A 43 6.00 -2.78 4.01
CA GLU A 43 6.41 -3.87 3.13
C GLU A 43 6.82 -3.37 1.74
N TYR A 44 6.25 -2.26 1.24
CA TYR A 44 6.69 -1.63 -0.02
C TYR A 44 8.11 -1.06 0.09
N ARG A 45 8.48 -0.48 1.24
CA ARG A 45 9.86 -0.06 1.51
C ARG A 45 10.83 -1.23 1.63
N VAL A 46 10.45 -2.29 2.36
CA VAL A 46 11.28 -3.48 2.55
C VAL A 46 11.47 -4.24 1.24
N ARG A 47 10.40 -4.41 0.46
CA ARG A 47 10.42 -5.17 -0.79
C ARG A 47 10.84 -4.35 -2.02
N GLY A 48 10.88 -3.02 -1.88
CA GLY A 48 11.43 -2.10 -2.87
C GLY A 48 12.95 -1.96 -2.85
N GLY A 49 13.64 -2.73 -1.99
CA GLY A 49 15.11 -2.83 -1.97
C GLY A 49 15.67 -4.08 -2.66
N ASP A 50 14.84 -4.96 -3.24
CA ASP A 50 15.26 -6.25 -3.84
C ASP A 50 15.21 -6.24 -5.38
N ILE A 51 15.34 -5.07 -6.02
CA ILE A 51 15.60 -5.02 -7.46
C ILE A 51 16.57 -3.88 -7.80
N MET A 52 17.82 -4.05 -7.38
CA MET A 52 18.97 -3.78 -8.25
C MET A 52 20.21 -4.54 -7.76
#